data_AF-C0HGD3-F1
#
_entry.id   AF-C0HGD3-F1
#
_cell.length_a   1.000
_cell.length_b   1.000
_cell.length_c   1.000
_cell.angle_alpha   90.00
_cell.angle_beta   90.00
_cell.angle_gamma   90.00
#
_symmetry.space_group_name_H-M   'P 1'
#
loop_
_entity.id
_entity.type
_entity.pdbx_description
1 polymer ?
#
loop_
_entity_poly.entity_id
_entity_poly.type
_entity_poly.pdbx_seq_one_letter_code
_entity_poly.pdbx_strand_id
1 'polypeptide(L)'
;MPRGSLDNHLFRRSLPLPWAIRMKVALGAAKGLAFLHEEAERPVIYRDFKTSNILLDAEYNAKLSDFGLAKDGPVGDKTHVSTRVMGTYGYAAPEYVMTGHLTSKSDVYSFGVVLLEMMSGRRSMDKNRPNGEHNLVEWARPLLGERQRFYKLIDPRLEGNFSVKGAQKAAQLARVCLSRDPKARPLMSQVVEVLKPLQNLKDMASASYFFQTMQAERMAHSSSMNGRSSMNGGFKTQSPFGRHGQPPPVRSLSDGPRASPFRYSPKPNVK
;
A
#
# COMPACT_ATOMS: atom_id res chain seq x y z
N MET A 1 -12.20 -12.09 -20.87
CA MET A 1 -12.82 -12.19 -19.53
C MET A 1 -13.85 -11.08 -19.36
N PRO A 2 -15.14 -11.40 -19.17
CA PRO A 2 -16.26 -10.43 -19.26
C PRO A 2 -16.17 -9.21 -18.32
N ARG A 3 -15.58 -9.37 -17.12
CA ARG A 3 -15.43 -8.26 -16.17
C ARG A 3 -14.06 -7.57 -16.24
N GLY A 4 -13.17 -7.97 -17.16
CA GLY A 4 -11.83 -7.40 -17.28
C GLY A 4 -10.94 -7.70 -16.07
N SER A 5 -9.92 -6.87 -15.86
CA SER A 5 -8.93 -7.00 -14.78
C SER A 5 -9.38 -6.40 -13.45
N LEU A 6 -8.88 -6.95 -12.33
CA LEU A 6 -9.20 -6.50 -10.97
C LEU A 6 -8.81 -5.04 -10.70
N ASP A 7 -7.69 -4.56 -11.24
CA ASP A 7 -7.24 -3.17 -11.07
C ASP A 7 -8.25 -2.14 -11.58
N ASN A 8 -8.96 -2.45 -12.67
CA ASN A 8 -10.03 -1.59 -13.21
C ASN A 8 -11.15 -1.42 -12.19
N HIS A 9 -11.49 -2.48 -11.44
CA HIS A 9 -12.53 -2.42 -10.42
C HIS A 9 -12.06 -1.72 -9.13
N LEU A 10 -10.79 -1.86 -8.76
CA LEU A 10 -10.26 -1.25 -7.54
C LEU A 10 -10.01 0.26 -7.69
N PHE A 11 -9.51 0.69 -8.86
CA PHE A 11 -8.93 2.03 -9.00
C PHE A 11 -9.64 2.97 -9.98
N ARG A 12 -10.43 2.43 -10.94
CA ARG A 12 -11.05 3.26 -11.99
C ARG A 12 -12.55 3.48 -11.79
N ARG A 13 -13.22 2.60 -11.06
CA ARG A 13 -14.67 2.68 -10.83
C ARG A 13 -14.99 3.57 -9.64
N SER A 14 -16.10 4.30 -9.76
CA SER A 14 -16.66 5.12 -8.68
C SER A 14 -17.17 4.23 -7.53
N LEU A 15 -17.88 3.15 -7.86
CA LEU A 15 -18.36 2.18 -6.89
C LEU A 15 -17.26 1.16 -6.54
N PRO A 16 -16.94 0.97 -5.25
CA PRO A 16 -15.96 -0.02 -4.82
C PRO A 16 -16.49 -1.44 -4.99
N LEU A 17 -15.60 -2.40 -5.27
CA LEU A 17 -15.95 -3.81 -5.12
C LEU A 17 -16.35 -4.11 -3.67
N PRO A 18 -17.50 -4.79 -3.44
CA PRO A 18 -17.90 -5.21 -2.10
C PRO A 18 -16.85 -6.08 -1.43
N TRP A 19 -16.69 -5.95 -0.11
CA TRP A 19 -15.70 -6.69 0.67
C TRP A 19 -15.71 -8.20 0.41
N ALA A 20 -16.90 -8.82 0.41
CA ALA A 20 -17.05 -10.26 0.14
C ALA A 20 -16.51 -10.66 -1.23
N ILE A 21 -16.72 -9.84 -2.26
CA ILE A 21 -16.18 -10.07 -3.60
C ILE A 21 -14.66 -9.91 -3.60
N ARG A 22 -14.09 -8.93 -2.89
CA ARG A 22 -12.63 -8.79 -2.75
C ARG A 22 -12.01 -10.05 -2.14
N MET A 23 -12.61 -10.60 -1.08
CA MET A 23 -12.14 -11.85 -0.45
C MET A 23 -12.32 -13.08 -1.35
N LYS A 24 -13.41 -13.13 -2.14
CA LYS A 24 -13.62 -14.18 -3.15
C LYS A 24 -12.53 -14.17 -4.21
N VAL A 25 -12.21 -12.99 -4.75
CA VAL A 25 -11.15 -12.80 -5.75
C VAL A 25 -9.79 -13.15 -5.15
N ALA A 26 -9.49 -12.70 -3.93
CA ALA A 26 -8.26 -13.05 -3.22
C ALA A 26 -8.08 -14.56 -3.08
N LEU A 27 -9.13 -15.28 -2.66
CA LEU A 27 -9.10 -16.73 -2.56
C LEU A 27 -8.87 -17.39 -3.93
N GLY A 28 -9.59 -16.96 -4.97
CA GLY A 28 -9.44 -17.52 -6.32
C GLY A 28 -8.03 -17.33 -6.88
N ALA A 29 -7.46 -16.14 -6.71
CA ALA A 29 -6.10 -15.84 -7.14
C ALA A 29 -5.05 -16.63 -6.33
N ALA A 30 -5.27 -16.80 -5.02
CA ALA A 30 -4.42 -17.62 -4.16
C ALA A 30 -4.44 -19.09 -4.57
N LYS A 31 -5.61 -19.65 -4.90
CA LYS A 31 -5.74 -21.00 -5.44
C LYS A 31 -4.98 -21.16 -6.76
N GLY A 32 -5.06 -20.17 -7.64
CA GLY A 32 -4.29 -20.17 -8.89
C GLY A 32 -2.78 -20.26 -8.66
N LEU A 33 -2.24 -19.46 -7.74
CA LEU A 33 -0.81 -19.54 -7.39
C LEU A 33 -0.45 -20.84 -6.66
N ALA A 34 -1.31 -21.32 -5.74
CA ALA A 34 -1.09 -22.60 -5.06
C ALA A 34 -0.97 -23.75 -6.05
N PHE A 35 -1.86 -23.81 -7.05
CA PHE A 35 -1.78 -24.78 -8.12
C PHE A 35 -0.44 -24.71 -8.87
N LEU A 36 -0.02 -23.51 -9.29
CA LEU A 36 1.25 -23.32 -10.01
C LEU A 36 2.47 -23.74 -9.19
N HIS A 37 2.47 -23.47 -7.88
CA HIS A 37 3.63 -23.71 -7.02
C HIS A 37 3.71 -25.14 -6.50
N GLU A 38 2.56 -25.77 -6.25
CA GLU A 38 2.48 -26.96 -5.38
C GLU A 38 1.81 -28.17 -6.07
N GLU A 39 0.96 -27.96 -7.08
CA GLU A 39 0.19 -29.04 -7.72
C GLU A 39 0.63 -29.34 -9.16
N ALA A 40 1.24 -28.37 -9.84
CA ALA A 40 1.77 -28.56 -11.19
C ALA A 40 2.92 -29.59 -11.20
N GLU A 41 2.96 -30.44 -12.24
CA GLU A 41 4.00 -31.48 -12.42
C GLU A 41 5.42 -30.90 -12.30
N ARG A 42 5.60 -29.69 -12.85
CA ARG A 42 6.77 -28.85 -12.58
C ARG A 42 6.28 -27.56 -11.94
N PRO A 43 6.79 -27.18 -10.76
CA PRO A 43 6.43 -25.92 -10.14
C PRO A 43 6.69 -24.75 -11.10
N VAL A 44 5.78 -23.79 -11.17
CA VAL A 44 5.88 -22.60 -12.02
C VAL A 44 5.84 -21.35 -11.14
N ILE A 45 6.88 -20.52 -11.23
CA ILE A 45 6.94 -19.21 -10.60
C ILE A 45 6.35 -18.19 -11.58
N TYR A 46 5.30 -17.50 -11.17
CA TYR A 46 4.51 -16.59 -11.99
C TYR A 46 5.23 -15.27 -12.27
N ARG A 47 5.98 -14.75 -11.29
CA ARG A 47 6.93 -13.62 -11.36
C ARG A 47 6.33 -12.23 -11.58
N ASP A 48 5.17 -12.11 -12.20
CA ASP A 48 4.49 -10.82 -12.45
C ASP A 48 3.08 -10.78 -11.86
N PHE A 49 2.95 -11.22 -10.61
CA PHE A 49 1.67 -11.26 -9.91
C PHE A 49 1.23 -9.85 -9.48
N LYS A 50 0.17 -9.34 -10.12
CA LYS A 50 -0.37 -7.99 -9.90
C LYS A 50 -1.86 -7.91 -10.23
N THR A 51 -2.53 -6.88 -9.74
CA THR A 51 -3.99 -6.71 -9.91
C THR A 51 -4.44 -6.62 -11.37
N SER A 52 -3.62 -6.09 -12.29
CA SER A 52 -3.98 -6.06 -13.71
C SER A 52 -3.92 -7.42 -14.40
N ASN A 53 -3.19 -8.40 -13.83
CA ASN A 53 -3.05 -9.75 -14.38
C ASN A 53 -4.06 -10.74 -13.77
N ILE A 54 -4.90 -10.28 -12.83
CA ILE A 54 -6.02 -11.04 -12.28
C ILE A 54 -7.29 -10.62 -13.03
N LEU A 55 -7.78 -11.50 -13.89
CA LEU A 55 -9.00 -11.27 -14.67
C LEU A 55 -10.23 -11.87 -13.98
N LEU A 56 -11.38 -11.28 -14.22
CA LEU A 56 -12.65 -11.62 -13.57
C LEU A 56 -13.69 -12.08 -14.58
N ASP A 57 -14.35 -13.21 -14.31
CA ASP A 57 -15.48 -13.71 -15.12
C ASP A 57 -16.80 -13.04 -14.70
N ALA A 58 -17.92 -13.50 -15.28
CA ALA A 58 -19.24 -12.92 -15.02
C ALA A 58 -19.66 -13.04 -13.54
N GLU A 59 -19.16 -14.05 -12.83
CA GLU A 59 -19.45 -14.34 -11.41
C GLU A 59 -18.36 -13.82 -10.46
N TYR A 60 -17.41 -13.01 -10.95
CA TYR A 60 -16.26 -12.52 -10.19
C TYR A 60 -15.32 -13.63 -9.68
N ASN A 61 -15.23 -14.76 -10.37
CA ASN A 61 -14.16 -15.72 -10.11
C ASN A 61 -12.86 -15.20 -10.76
N ALA A 62 -11.76 -15.34 -10.04
CA ALA A 62 -10.44 -14.92 -10.48
C ALA A 62 -9.82 -15.92 -11.46
N LYS A 63 -9.18 -15.41 -12.51
CA LYS A 63 -8.31 -16.16 -13.42
C LYS A 63 -6.99 -15.41 -13.58
N LEU A 64 -5.88 -16.12 -13.43
CA LEU A 64 -4.55 -15.56 -13.69
C LEU A 64 -4.33 -15.49 -15.21
N SER A 65 -3.68 -14.43 -15.68
CA SER A 65 -3.41 -14.17 -17.09
C SER A 65 -1.98 -13.70 -17.31
N ASP A 66 -1.50 -13.58 -18.54
CA ASP A 66 -0.14 -13.06 -18.82
C ASP A 66 1.00 -13.83 -18.10
N PHE A 67 1.26 -15.04 -18.59
CA PHE A 67 2.36 -15.89 -18.14
C PHE A 67 3.68 -15.58 -18.88
N GLY A 68 3.78 -14.44 -19.58
CA GLY A 68 4.93 -14.12 -20.43
C GLY A 68 6.27 -14.00 -19.68
N LEU A 69 6.21 -13.80 -18.36
CA LEU A 69 7.38 -13.73 -17.48
C LEU A 69 7.57 -14.97 -16.61
N ALA A 70 6.63 -15.93 -16.66
CA ALA A 70 6.65 -17.13 -15.84
C ALA A 70 7.91 -17.96 -16.09
N LYS A 71 8.34 -18.68 -15.06
CA LYS A 71 9.53 -19.53 -15.08
C LYS A 71 9.25 -20.83 -14.36
N ASP A 72 9.78 -21.92 -14.89
CA ASP A 72 9.87 -23.16 -14.13
C ASP A 72 10.63 -22.89 -12.84
N GLY A 73 10.13 -23.47 -11.75
CA GLY A 73 10.76 -23.46 -10.44
C GLY A 73 12.09 -24.22 -10.45
N PRO A 74 12.84 -24.13 -9.35
CA PRO A 74 14.08 -24.88 -9.25
C PRO A 74 13.83 -26.39 -9.31
N VAL A 75 14.73 -27.11 -9.98
CA VAL A 75 14.69 -28.57 -10.15
C VAL A 75 15.92 -29.18 -9.47
N GLY A 76 15.77 -30.37 -8.88
CA GLY A 76 16.82 -31.07 -8.14
C GLY A 76 17.21 -30.31 -6.87
N ASP A 77 18.51 -30.19 -6.60
CA ASP A 77 19.03 -29.56 -5.37
C ASP A 77 19.08 -28.03 -5.41
N LYS A 78 18.55 -27.41 -6.47
CA LYS A 78 18.51 -25.95 -6.59
C LYS A 78 17.48 -25.38 -5.61
N THR A 79 17.84 -24.29 -4.95
CA THR A 79 16.94 -23.60 -4.01
C THR A 79 16.21 -22.42 -4.64
N HIS A 80 16.66 -21.95 -5.81
CA HIS A 80 16.15 -20.77 -6.50
C HIS A 80 16.45 -20.81 -8.00
N VAL A 81 15.81 -19.93 -8.75
CA VAL A 81 16.08 -19.66 -10.15
C VAL A 81 16.85 -18.35 -10.26
N SER A 82 18.12 -18.41 -10.67
CA SER A 82 18.92 -17.21 -10.97
C SER A 82 18.53 -16.64 -12.33
N THR A 83 18.00 -15.42 -12.37
CA THR A 83 17.53 -14.77 -13.61
C THR A 83 17.64 -13.25 -13.50
N ARG A 84 17.66 -12.55 -14.64
CA ARG A 84 17.57 -11.07 -14.65
C ARG A 84 16.34 -10.62 -13.85
N VAL A 85 16.44 -9.50 -13.14
CA VAL A 85 15.28 -8.97 -12.42
C VAL A 85 14.25 -8.46 -13.44
N MET A 86 13.04 -9.00 -13.41
CA MET A 86 11.90 -8.60 -14.25
C MET A 86 10.61 -8.72 -13.48
N GLY A 87 9.59 -7.99 -13.93
CA GLY A 87 8.29 -7.92 -13.29
C GLY A 87 7.91 -6.47 -13.08
N THR A 88 6.77 -6.25 -12.44
CA THR A 88 6.23 -4.90 -12.24
C THR A 88 6.79 -4.26 -10.96
N TYR A 89 7.33 -3.04 -11.10
CA TYR A 89 7.81 -2.25 -9.97
C TYR A 89 6.69 -2.01 -8.93
N GLY A 90 7.01 -2.17 -7.65
CA GLY A 90 6.05 -2.10 -6.54
C GLY A 90 5.48 -3.44 -6.10
N TYR A 91 5.64 -4.51 -6.87
CA TYR A 91 5.19 -5.87 -6.52
C TYR A 91 6.35 -6.81 -6.19
N ALA A 92 7.52 -6.60 -6.79
CA ALA A 92 8.66 -7.49 -6.66
C ALA A 92 9.19 -7.59 -5.22
N ALA A 93 9.50 -8.81 -4.80
CA ALA A 93 10.05 -9.10 -3.49
C ALA A 93 11.47 -8.51 -3.31
N PRO A 94 11.83 -8.00 -2.13
CA PRO A 94 13.07 -7.27 -1.91
C PRO A 94 14.32 -8.13 -2.16
N GLU A 95 14.30 -9.40 -1.78
CA GLU A 95 15.42 -10.33 -2.02
C GLU A 95 15.60 -10.59 -3.52
N TYR A 96 14.52 -10.66 -4.27
CA TYR A 96 14.56 -10.90 -5.71
C TYR A 96 15.15 -9.70 -6.44
N VAL A 97 14.73 -8.49 -6.06
CA VAL A 97 15.29 -7.24 -6.60
C VAL A 97 16.78 -7.12 -6.30
N MET A 98 17.20 -7.51 -5.09
CA MET A 98 18.59 -7.37 -4.64
C MET A 98 19.53 -8.43 -5.24
N THR A 99 19.07 -9.67 -5.41
CA THR A 99 19.95 -10.81 -5.73
C THR A 99 19.67 -11.45 -7.10
N GLY A 100 18.50 -11.20 -7.70
CA GLY A 100 18.04 -11.94 -8.88
C GLY A 100 17.60 -13.38 -8.59
N HIS A 101 17.63 -13.82 -7.32
CA HIS A 101 17.16 -15.15 -6.93
C HIS A 101 15.63 -15.18 -6.86
N LEU A 102 15.03 -15.85 -7.85
CA LEU A 102 13.59 -16.00 -7.97
C LEU A 102 13.13 -17.32 -7.32
N THR A 103 12.07 -17.25 -6.50
CA THR A 103 11.45 -18.41 -5.84
C THR A 103 9.92 -18.25 -5.83
N SER A 104 9.19 -19.32 -5.50
CA SER A 104 7.75 -19.24 -5.24
C SER A 104 7.42 -18.23 -4.13
N LYS A 105 8.32 -18.04 -3.15
CA LYS A 105 8.16 -17.03 -2.09
C LYS A 105 8.19 -15.58 -2.61
N SER A 106 8.74 -15.34 -3.80
CA SER A 106 8.68 -14.03 -4.46
C SER A 106 7.26 -13.72 -4.96
N ASP A 107 6.53 -14.73 -5.43
CA ASP A 107 5.10 -14.60 -5.76
C ASP A 107 4.24 -14.41 -4.51
N VAL A 108 4.56 -15.08 -3.40
CA VAL A 108 3.86 -14.89 -2.11
C VAL A 108 3.96 -13.44 -1.63
N TYR A 109 5.13 -12.81 -1.80
CA TYR A 109 5.29 -11.39 -1.49
C TYR A 109 4.39 -10.52 -2.38
N SER A 110 4.42 -10.77 -3.69
CA SER A 110 3.59 -10.07 -4.68
C SER A 110 2.10 -10.24 -4.37
N PHE A 111 1.67 -11.43 -3.92
CA PHE A 111 0.32 -11.68 -3.41
C PHE A 111 -0.02 -10.80 -2.21
N GLY A 112 0.91 -10.64 -1.26
CA GLY A 112 0.76 -9.72 -0.13
C GLY A 112 0.52 -8.27 -0.57
N VAL A 113 1.21 -7.81 -1.62
CA VAL A 113 0.98 -6.47 -2.20
C VAL A 113 -0.44 -6.36 -2.78
N VAL A 114 -0.85 -7.34 -3.60
CA VAL A 114 -2.20 -7.39 -4.18
C VAL A 114 -3.29 -7.47 -3.12
N LEU A 115 -3.06 -8.18 -2.01
CA LEU A 115 -3.97 -8.21 -0.88
C LEU A 115 -4.11 -6.83 -0.22
N LEU A 116 -3.01 -6.08 -0.06
CA LEU A 116 -3.08 -4.69 0.40
C LEU A 116 -3.85 -3.79 -0.58
N GLU A 117 -3.66 -3.95 -1.89
CA GLU A 117 -4.43 -3.20 -2.90
C GLU A 117 -5.94 -3.48 -2.77
N MET A 118 -6.31 -4.75 -2.59
CA MET A 118 -7.70 -5.14 -2.35
C MET A 118 -8.24 -4.60 -1.03
N MET A 119 -7.45 -4.57 0.04
CA MET A 119 -7.92 -4.04 1.32
C MET A 119 -8.10 -2.52 1.30
N SER A 120 -7.16 -1.80 0.69
CA SER A 120 -7.05 -0.34 0.78
C SER A 120 -7.68 0.42 -0.39
N GLY A 121 -7.89 -0.24 -1.53
CA GLY A 121 -8.26 0.45 -2.77
C GLY A 121 -7.16 1.37 -3.30
N ARG A 122 -5.93 1.26 -2.78
CA ARG A 122 -4.77 2.07 -3.17
C ARG A 122 -3.87 1.27 -4.11
N ARG A 123 -3.35 1.92 -5.16
CA ARG A 123 -2.31 1.36 -6.04
C ARG A 123 -1.01 1.11 -5.27
N SER A 124 -0.29 0.06 -5.66
CA SER A 124 1.03 -0.32 -5.12
C SER A 124 2.05 0.82 -5.18
N MET A 125 2.06 1.57 -6.29
CA MET A 125 2.88 2.76 -6.50
C MET A 125 2.01 3.93 -6.96
N ASP A 126 2.16 5.08 -6.32
CA ASP A 126 1.38 6.29 -6.63
C ASP A 126 2.15 7.56 -6.27
N LYS A 127 2.67 8.27 -7.29
CA LYS A 127 3.48 9.48 -7.12
C LYS A 127 2.65 10.73 -6.76
N ASN A 128 1.32 10.62 -6.78
CA ASN A 128 0.44 11.74 -6.43
C ASN A 128 0.12 11.77 -4.93
N ARG A 129 0.56 10.77 -4.16
CA ARG A 129 0.41 10.73 -2.70
C ARG A 129 1.47 11.59 -2.01
N PRO A 130 1.29 11.95 -0.73
CA PRO A 130 2.32 12.62 0.04
C PRO A 130 3.65 11.85 0.07
N ASN A 131 4.75 12.58 0.28
CA ASN A 131 6.06 11.99 0.47
C ASN A 131 6.05 10.93 1.58
N GLY A 132 6.61 9.77 1.29
CA GLY A 132 6.58 8.61 2.19
C GLY A 132 5.37 7.68 2.00
N GLU A 133 4.35 8.08 1.24
CA GLU A 133 3.17 7.24 0.93
C GLU A 133 3.13 6.71 -0.51
N HIS A 134 4.16 7.02 -1.32
CA HIS A 134 4.21 6.60 -2.72
C HIS A 134 4.21 5.07 -2.89
N ASN A 135 4.88 4.35 -1.99
CA ASN A 135 4.91 2.89 -1.97
C ASN A 135 3.90 2.38 -0.94
N LEU A 136 2.95 1.57 -1.40
CA LEU A 136 1.87 1.03 -0.58
C LEU A 136 2.37 0.16 0.58
N VAL A 137 3.39 -0.66 0.34
CA VAL A 137 3.94 -1.56 1.35
C VAL A 137 4.60 -0.77 2.47
N GLU A 138 5.40 0.24 2.13
CA GLU A 138 6.08 1.08 3.12
C GLU A 138 5.09 1.91 3.94
N TRP A 139 4.03 2.44 3.31
CA TRP A 139 2.92 3.09 4.02
C TRP A 139 2.16 2.12 4.94
N ALA A 140 1.92 0.89 4.50
CA ALA A 140 1.11 -0.08 5.24
C ALA A 140 1.85 -0.75 6.41
N ARG A 141 3.18 -0.94 6.32
CA ARG A 141 4.01 -1.60 7.36
C ARG A 141 3.70 -1.16 8.80
N PRO A 142 3.72 0.14 9.14
CA PRO A 142 3.43 0.58 10.52
C PRO A 142 1.99 0.28 10.96
N LEU A 143 1.05 0.15 10.02
CA LEU A 143 -0.36 -0.13 10.32
C LEU A 143 -0.63 -1.63 10.49
N LEU A 144 0.18 -2.48 9.86
CA LEU A 144 0.09 -3.95 9.94
C LEU A 144 0.58 -4.50 11.29
N GLY A 145 1.37 -3.72 12.04
CA GLY A 145 1.91 -4.13 13.34
C GLY A 145 0.93 -4.04 14.50
N GLU A 146 -0.15 -3.26 14.37
CA GLU A 146 -1.05 -2.94 15.49
C GLU A 146 -2.48 -3.44 15.24
N ARG A 147 -3.01 -4.19 16.22
CA ARG A 147 -4.28 -4.93 16.10
C ARG A 147 -5.48 -4.08 15.69
N GLN A 148 -5.53 -2.80 16.08
CA GLN A 148 -6.66 -1.90 15.78
C GLN A 148 -6.36 -0.90 14.65
N ARG A 149 -5.12 -0.81 14.16
CA ARG A 149 -4.78 0.15 13.09
C ARG A 149 -5.21 -0.30 11.71
N PHE A 150 -5.69 -1.55 11.57
CA PHE A 150 -6.18 -2.04 10.29
C PHE A 150 -7.34 -1.20 9.73
N TYR A 151 -8.15 -0.53 10.55
CA TYR A 151 -9.18 0.40 10.08
C TYR A 151 -8.62 1.53 9.20
N LYS A 152 -7.36 1.94 9.41
CA LYS A 152 -6.68 2.93 8.55
C LYS A 152 -6.21 2.34 7.22
N LEU A 153 -6.06 1.02 7.14
CA LEU A 153 -5.71 0.30 5.91
C LEU A 153 -6.91 0.08 5.00
N ILE A 154 -8.13 -0.01 5.55
CA ILE A 154 -9.32 -0.37 4.77
C ILE A 154 -9.78 0.80 3.90
N ASP A 155 -10.16 0.48 2.67
CA ASP A 155 -10.72 1.40 1.68
C ASP A 155 -11.91 2.17 2.30
N PRO A 156 -11.80 3.49 2.46
CA PRO A 156 -12.85 4.29 3.11
C PRO A 156 -14.17 4.24 2.34
N ARG A 157 -14.14 3.97 1.03
CA ARG A 157 -15.34 3.83 0.18
C ARG A 157 -16.20 2.62 0.57
N LEU A 158 -15.66 1.67 1.34
CA LEU A 158 -16.45 0.55 1.85
C LEU A 158 -17.41 0.97 2.97
N GLU A 159 -17.22 2.14 3.61
CA GLU A 159 -18.17 2.72 4.57
C GLU A 159 -18.59 1.76 5.72
N GLY A 160 -17.66 0.91 6.17
CA GLY A 160 -17.93 -0.07 7.22
C GLY A 160 -18.55 -1.38 6.73
N ASN A 161 -18.83 -1.54 5.43
CA ASN A 161 -19.32 -2.76 4.80
C ASN A 161 -18.21 -3.79 4.57
N PHE A 162 -17.50 -4.13 5.65
CA PHE A 162 -16.48 -5.17 5.70
C PHE A 162 -16.55 -5.89 7.04
N SER A 163 -16.15 -7.16 7.05
CA SER A 163 -16.06 -7.94 8.29
C SER A 163 -14.85 -7.47 9.12
N VAL A 164 -15.05 -7.16 10.41
CA VAL A 164 -13.98 -6.75 11.33
C VAL A 164 -12.95 -7.87 11.49
N LYS A 165 -13.40 -9.09 11.81
CA LYS A 165 -12.55 -10.28 11.92
C LYS A 165 -11.87 -10.61 10.59
N GLY A 166 -12.58 -10.49 9.49
CA GLY A 166 -12.09 -10.71 8.14
C GLY A 166 -10.95 -9.76 7.78
N ALA A 167 -11.16 -8.47 8.01
CA ALA A 167 -10.16 -7.43 7.77
C ALA A 167 -8.93 -7.60 8.67
N GLN A 168 -9.11 -7.93 9.95
CA GLN A 168 -8.00 -8.19 10.87
C GLN A 168 -7.16 -9.40 10.41
N LYS A 169 -7.82 -10.50 10.00
CA LYS A 169 -7.13 -11.70 9.48
C LYS A 169 -6.44 -11.45 8.15
N ALA A 170 -7.08 -10.71 7.24
CA ALA A 170 -6.47 -10.31 5.98
C ALA A 170 -5.24 -9.41 6.18
N ALA A 171 -5.28 -8.46 7.12
CA ALA A 171 -4.12 -7.64 7.49
C ALA A 171 -2.98 -8.51 8.04
N GLN A 172 -3.29 -9.45 8.94
CA GLN A 172 -2.29 -10.37 9.47
C GLN A 172 -1.65 -11.22 8.36
N LEU A 173 -2.46 -11.73 7.44
CA LEU A 173 -2.00 -12.51 6.29
C LEU A 173 -1.09 -11.68 5.37
N ALA A 174 -1.49 -10.45 5.03
CA ALA A 174 -0.68 -9.53 4.25
C ALA A 174 0.67 -9.27 4.91
N ARG A 175 0.69 -9.05 6.23
CA ARG A 175 1.93 -8.85 7.01
C ARG A 175 2.91 -10.02 6.86
N VAL A 176 2.43 -11.25 6.99
CA VAL A 176 3.30 -12.44 6.90
C VAL A 176 3.77 -12.66 5.45
N CYS A 177 2.89 -12.45 4.45
CA CYS A 177 3.28 -12.51 3.04
C CYS A 177 4.36 -11.47 2.67
N LEU A 178 4.29 -10.27 3.27
CA LEU A 178 5.23 -9.16 3.05
C LEU A 178 6.49 -9.20 3.95
N SER A 179 6.75 -10.34 4.60
CA SER A 179 7.97 -10.56 5.37
C SER A 179 9.21 -10.29 4.51
N ARG A 180 10.21 -9.60 5.08
CA ARG A 180 11.51 -9.40 4.43
C ARG A 180 12.28 -10.71 4.32
N ASP A 181 12.14 -11.60 5.31
CA ASP A 181 12.64 -12.96 5.23
C ASP A 181 11.68 -13.82 4.38
N PRO A 182 12.11 -14.35 3.22
CA PRO A 182 11.30 -15.22 2.37
C PRO A 182 10.94 -16.55 3.04
N LYS A 183 11.75 -17.03 3.99
CA LYS A 183 11.50 -18.30 4.68
C LYS A 183 10.29 -18.19 5.61
N ALA A 184 10.11 -17.04 6.24
CA ALA A 184 8.94 -16.74 7.09
C ALA A 184 7.62 -16.54 6.32
N ARG A 185 7.64 -16.41 4.99
CA ARG A 185 6.42 -16.29 4.17
C ARG A 185 5.72 -17.66 4.08
N PRO A 186 4.37 -17.71 4.12
CA PRO A 186 3.63 -18.97 4.04
C PRO A 186 3.75 -19.63 2.66
N LEU A 187 3.32 -20.89 2.57
CA LEU A 187 2.99 -21.52 1.28
C LEU A 187 1.65 -20.97 0.76
N MET A 188 1.42 -21.04 -0.55
CA MET A 188 0.17 -20.53 -1.12
C MET A 188 -1.03 -21.38 -0.73
N SER A 189 -0.86 -22.69 -0.52
CA SER A 189 -1.87 -23.54 0.11
C SER A 189 -2.29 -23.05 1.50
N GLN A 190 -1.34 -22.63 2.33
CA GLN A 190 -1.62 -22.04 3.65
C GLN A 190 -2.35 -20.70 3.53
N VAL A 191 -1.98 -19.87 2.54
CA VAL A 191 -2.70 -18.63 2.22
C VAL A 191 -4.16 -18.92 1.86
N VAL A 192 -4.40 -19.96 1.05
CA VAL A 192 -5.74 -20.43 0.69
C VAL A 192 -6.54 -20.82 1.92
N GLU A 193 -5.98 -21.62 2.84
CA GLU A 193 -6.68 -22.01 4.07
C GLU A 193 -7.09 -20.82 4.94
N VAL A 194 -6.23 -19.80 5.06
CA VAL A 194 -6.54 -18.58 5.82
C VAL A 194 -7.68 -17.77 5.17
N LEU A 195 -7.75 -17.73 3.83
CA LEU A 195 -8.74 -16.95 3.09
C LEU A 195 -10.10 -17.62 2.99
N LYS A 196 -10.17 -18.96 2.97
CA LYS A 196 -11.43 -19.73 2.87
C LYS A 196 -12.56 -19.19 3.76
N PRO A 197 -12.36 -19.03 5.09
CA PRO A 197 -13.45 -18.58 5.97
C PRO A 197 -13.82 -17.11 5.81
N LEU A 198 -12.96 -16.27 5.21
CA LEU A 198 -13.12 -14.80 5.26
C LEU A 198 -14.22 -14.27 4.34
N GLN A 199 -14.64 -15.03 3.33
CA GLN A 199 -15.70 -14.62 2.38
C GLN A 199 -17.09 -14.55 3.02
N ASN A 200 -17.32 -15.35 4.07
CA ASN A 200 -18.67 -15.60 4.61
C ASN A 200 -18.89 -14.96 5.98
N LEU A 201 -17.95 -14.14 6.46
CA LEU A 201 -18.06 -13.47 7.74
C LEU A 201 -19.07 -12.33 7.69
N LYS A 202 -19.94 -12.25 8.70
CA LYS A 202 -21.06 -11.31 8.78
C LYS A 202 -20.93 -10.24 9.86
N ASP A 203 -19.78 -10.18 10.55
CA ASP A 203 -19.48 -9.19 11.59
C ASP A 203 -19.08 -7.84 10.98
N MET A 204 -20.06 -7.16 10.38
CA MET A 204 -19.85 -5.90 9.68
C MET A 204 -19.39 -4.79 10.62
N ALA A 205 -18.38 -4.02 10.21
CA ALA A 205 -17.86 -2.91 10.98
C ALA A 205 -18.91 -1.81 11.21
N SER A 206 -19.79 -1.56 10.24
CA SER A 206 -20.89 -0.59 10.38
C SER A 206 -21.84 -0.88 11.55
N ALA A 207 -21.96 -2.14 11.96
CA ALA A 207 -22.75 -2.55 13.12
C ALA A 207 -21.94 -2.50 14.45
N SER A 208 -20.66 -2.18 14.41
CA SER A 208 -19.79 -2.10 15.58
C SER A 208 -19.78 -0.69 16.17
N TYR A 209 -20.03 -0.58 17.48
CA TYR A 209 -19.94 0.68 18.22
C TYR A 209 -18.59 1.38 18.02
N PHE A 210 -17.48 0.62 18.03
CA PHE A 210 -16.13 1.17 17.86
C PHE A 210 -15.93 1.86 16.50
N PHE A 211 -16.52 1.32 15.43
CA PHE A 211 -16.42 1.93 14.10
C PHE A 211 -17.25 3.21 14.03
N GLN A 212 -18.43 3.21 14.65
CA GLN A 212 -19.31 4.38 14.71
C GLN A 212 -18.67 5.53 15.48
N THR A 213 -18.06 5.26 16.64
CA THR A 213 -17.34 6.29 17.41
C THR A 213 -16.14 6.85 16.64
N MET A 214 -15.33 5.99 16.02
CA MET A 214 -14.19 6.42 15.20
C MET A 214 -14.62 7.31 14.02
N GLN A 215 -15.73 6.99 13.38
CA GLN A 215 -16.30 7.81 12.29
C GLN A 215 -16.76 9.17 12.81
N ALA A 216 -17.46 9.21 13.94
CA ALA A 216 -17.92 10.45 14.57
C ALA A 216 -16.75 11.37 14.96
N GLU A 217 -15.68 10.83 15.55
CA GLU A 217 -14.47 11.58 15.88
C GLU A 217 -13.78 12.17 14.64
N ARG A 218 -13.68 11.40 13.55
CA ARG A 218 -13.14 11.90 12.28
C ARG A 218 -13.97 13.06 11.72
N MET A 219 -15.30 12.93 11.75
CA MET A 219 -16.20 13.99 11.30
C MET A 219 -16.02 15.26 12.14
N ALA A 220 -15.95 15.13 13.46
CA ALA A 220 -15.72 16.25 14.39
C ALA A 220 -14.36 16.96 14.17
N HIS A 221 -13.30 16.20 13.88
CA HIS A 221 -12.00 16.79 13.55
C HIS A 221 -12.00 17.52 12.20
N SER A 222 -12.70 17.00 11.20
CA SER A 222 -12.80 17.64 9.87
C SER A 222 -13.58 18.97 9.92
N SER A 223 -14.65 19.04 10.72
CA SER A 223 -15.44 20.26 10.89
C SER A 223 -14.68 21.34 11.66
N SER A 224 -13.85 20.95 12.65
CA SER A 224 -12.97 21.86 13.38
C SER A 224 -11.88 22.49 12.49
N MET A 225 -11.32 21.75 11.53
CA MET A 225 -10.35 22.28 10.57
C MET A 225 -10.97 23.26 9.55
N ASN A 226 -12.21 23.02 9.12
CA ASN A 226 -12.93 23.95 8.23
C ASN A 226 -13.43 25.22 8.96
N GLY A 227 -13.65 25.17 10.28
CA GLY A 227 -14.06 26.34 11.07
C GLY A 227 -12.96 27.38 11.32
N ARG A 228 -11.68 27.03 11.15
CA ARG A 228 -10.54 27.96 11.35
C ARG A 228 -10.16 28.78 10.11
N SER A 229 -10.72 28.46 8.94
CA SER A 229 -10.41 29.19 7.69
C SER A 229 -11.39 30.35 7.40
N SER A 230 -12.33 30.62 8.30
CA SER A 230 -13.37 31.66 8.14
C SER A 230 -13.37 32.67 9.30
N MET A 231 -12.20 33.19 9.66
CA MET A 231 -12.09 34.41 10.48
C MET A 231 -10.87 35.23 10.03
N ASN A 232 -10.94 35.81 8.82
CA ASN A 232 -10.15 37.00 8.51
C ASN A 232 -10.90 37.87 7.49
N GLY A 233 -11.99 38.47 7.95
CA GLY A 233 -12.86 39.35 7.16
C GLY A 233 -13.33 40.53 8.00
N GLY A 234 -12.47 41.56 8.10
CA GLY A 234 -12.83 42.98 8.21
C GLY A 234 -13.56 43.48 9.46
N PHE A 235 -12.86 44.31 10.25
CA PHE A 235 -13.45 45.52 10.83
C PHE A 235 -12.43 46.66 10.76
N LYS A 236 -12.59 47.56 9.77
CA LYS A 236 -12.02 48.91 9.79
C LYS A 236 -13.12 49.85 10.29
N THR A 237 -12.95 50.37 11.49
CA THR A 237 -13.70 51.52 11.99
C THR A 237 -12.81 52.75 11.93
N GLN A 238 -13.33 53.80 11.30
CA GLN A 238 -12.71 55.12 11.17
C GLN A 238 -12.88 55.92 12.47
N SER A 239 -11.88 56.73 12.81
CA SER A 239 -12.07 57.98 13.55
C SER A 239 -10.96 59.00 13.21
N PRO A 240 -11.23 60.31 13.17
CA PRO A 240 -10.30 61.33 12.66
C PRO A 240 -9.78 62.31 13.74
N PHE A 241 -8.80 63.14 13.33
CA PHE A 241 -8.21 64.35 13.96
C PHE A 241 -6.89 64.22 14.75
N GLY A 242 -5.93 65.12 14.43
CA GLY A 242 -4.89 65.54 15.40
C GLY A 242 -3.45 65.78 14.87
N ARG A 243 -3.24 66.93 14.22
CA ARG A 243 -1.98 67.64 13.86
C ARG A 243 -0.67 67.48 14.68
N HIS A 244 0.43 67.67 13.92
CA HIS A 244 1.72 68.37 14.18
C HIS A 244 2.91 67.66 14.88
N GLY A 245 4.07 67.74 14.21
CA GLY A 245 5.42 67.58 14.79
C GLY A 245 6.46 67.11 13.77
N GLN A 246 7.33 68.01 13.31
CA GLN A 246 8.41 67.78 12.32
C GLN A 246 9.76 67.47 13.06
N PRO A 247 10.93 67.30 12.38
CA PRO A 247 11.86 66.14 12.39
C PRO A 247 13.12 66.39 13.29
N PRO A 248 14.36 65.80 13.19
CA PRO A 248 15.00 65.07 12.08
C PRO A 248 16.06 63.99 12.52
N PRO A 249 17.20 63.68 11.82
CA PRO A 249 17.69 62.29 11.65
C PRO A 249 19.13 62.02 12.15
N VAL A 250 19.56 60.76 12.23
CA VAL A 250 20.99 60.38 12.30
C VAL A 250 21.11 58.95 11.70
N ARG A 251 21.75 58.71 10.54
CA ARG A 251 23.20 58.47 10.29
C ARG A 251 23.81 57.59 11.39
N SER A 252 24.57 56.51 11.14
CA SER A 252 25.53 56.26 10.08
C SER A 252 26.19 54.88 10.24
N LEU A 253 26.59 54.28 9.10
CA LEU A 253 27.89 53.64 8.80
C LEU A 253 28.25 52.34 9.56
N SER A 254 28.38 51.23 8.83
CA SER A 254 29.65 50.65 8.30
C SER A 254 30.15 49.56 9.26
N ASP A 255 30.68 48.41 8.89
CA ASP A 255 31.47 48.06 7.72
C ASP A 255 31.55 46.53 7.64
N GLY A 256 31.40 45.99 6.43
CA GLY A 256 32.46 45.23 5.76
C GLY A 256 32.95 43.84 6.26
N PRO A 257 33.63 43.09 5.37
CA PRO A 257 33.50 41.63 5.25
C PRO A 257 34.84 40.86 5.36
N ARG A 258 34.80 39.53 5.12
CA ARG A 258 35.87 38.54 4.77
C ARG A 258 35.94 37.39 5.78
N ALA A 259 36.34 36.17 5.46
CA ALA A 259 36.59 35.40 4.25
C ALA A 259 36.81 33.93 4.70
N SER A 260 36.58 32.95 3.83
CA SER A 260 37.05 31.54 3.95
C SER A 260 38.59 31.47 3.85
N PRO A 261 39.33 30.35 4.13
CA PRO A 261 39.27 29.13 3.30
C PRO A 261 39.84 27.76 3.83
N PHE A 262 39.58 26.68 3.06
CA PHE A 262 40.31 25.40 2.81
C PHE A 262 40.84 24.46 3.92
N ARG A 263 40.53 23.14 3.80
CA ARG A 263 41.50 22.07 3.39
C ARG A 263 40.86 20.67 3.18
N TYR A 264 41.59 19.84 2.43
CA TYR A 264 41.24 18.66 1.61
C TYR A 264 41.84 17.34 2.18
N SER A 265 41.09 16.22 2.10
CA SER A 265 41.45 14.78 1.80
C SER A 265 42.63 14.04 2.51
N PRO A 266 42.84 12.69 2.41
CA PRO A 266 42.34 11.68 1.45
C PRO A 266 41.95 10.26 1.97
N LYS A 267 41.45 9.42 1.03
CA LYS A 267 41.20 7.96 1.11
C LYS A 267 42.51 7.14 1.07
N PRO A 268 42.52 5.86 1.51
CA PRO A 268 43.46 4.86 1.02
C PRO A 268 42.78 3.78 0.15
N ASN A 269 43.56 3.24 -0.78
CA ASN A 269 43.21 2.15 -1.69
C ASN A 269 44.47 1.27 -1.86
N VAL A 270 44.48 0.03 -1.38
CA VAL A 270 45.49 -1.05 -1.61
C VAL A 270 44.81 -2.35 -1.09
N LYS A 271 44.77 -3.53 -1.70
CA LYS A 271 45.31 -4.18 -2.91
C LYS A 271 44.31 -5.28 -3.30
#